data_AF-A0A7W4BLC8-F1
#
_entry.id   AF-A0A7W4BLC8-F1
#
_cell.length_a   1.000
_cell.length_b   1.000
_cell.length_c   1.000
_cell.angle_alpha   90.00
_cell.angle_beta   90.00
_cell.angle_gamma   90.00
#
_symmetry.space_group_name_H-M   'P 1'
#
loop_
_entity.id
_entity.type
_entity.pdbx_description
1 polymer ?
#
loop_
_entity_poly.entity_id
_entity_poly.type
_entity_poly.pdbx_seq_one_letter_code
_entity_poly.pdbx_strand_id
1 'polypeptide(L)'
;MMASTLLKQVSQCVICEPELALGARPVLQFNPSARILIAGQAPGLKVHQSGIPFDDASGKRLREWLGLKPCDFYDATKVAILPMGFCYPGKGKSGDLAPRKECAPAWRSQFLAALPNIKLTIVLGKYAQAYHLPHTKHLPLTELVKSWREYWPDVLPLPHPSPRNNIWLTKNPWFERDVVPQLAQTIQAILQCEDD
;
A
#
# COMPACT_ATOMS: atom_id res chain seq x y z
N MET A 1 23.83 -3.95 0.77
CA MET A 1 24.52 -2.76 0.19
C MET A 1 23.64 -1.97 -0.79
N MET A 2 22.86 -2.59 -1.68
CA MET A 2 21.96 -1.88 -2.60
C MET A 2 20.71 -1.27 -1.91
N ALA A 3 20.01 -2.06 -1.08
CA ALA A 3 18.81 -1.63 -0.35
C ALA A 3 19.02 -0.41 0.57
N SER A 4 20.13 -0.40 1.32
CA SER A 4 20.51 0.72 2.20
C SER A 4 20.79 2.00 1.41
N THR A 5 21.34 1.86 0.20
CA THR A 5 21.60 3.00 -0.70
C THR A 5 20.30 3.58 -1.22
N LEU A 6 19.36 2.73 -1.66
CA LEU A 6 18.05 3.17 -2.16
C LEU A 6 17.23 3.89 -1.09
N LEU A 7 17.21 3.37 0.14
CA LEU A 7 16.57 4.02 1.29
C LEU A 7 17.18 5.38 1.64
N LYS A 8 18.51 5.50 1.57
CA LYS A 8 19.21 6.78 1.80
C LYS A 8 18.90 7.81 0.71
N GLN A 9 18.84 7.37 -0.54
CA GLN A 9 18.54 8.25 -1.67
C GLN A 9 17.09 8.76 -1.61
N VAL A 10 16.12 7.86 -1.37
CA VAL A 10 14.72 8.26 -1.29
C VAL A 10 14.46 9.17 -0.09
N SER A 11 15.13 8.97 1.04
CA SER A 11 14.92 9.82 2.22
C SER A 11 15.39 11.27 2.02
N GLN A 12 16.21 11.52 0.99
CA GLN A 12 16.69 12.84 0.58
C GLN A 12 15.99 13.35 -0.69
N CYS A 13 14.97 12.65 -1.18
CA CYS A 13 14.27 13.01 -2.41
C CYS A 13 13.42 14.28 -2.23
N VAL A 14 13.70 15.30 -3.03
CA VAL A 14 12.98 16.59 -3.07
C VAL A 14 12.27 16.88 -4.40
N ILE A 15 12.18 15.90 -5.31
CA ILE A 15 11.66 16.07 -6.68
C ILE A 15 10.30 16.80 -6.73
N CYS A 16 9.37 16.41 -5.84
CA CYS A 16 8.03 17.00 -5.81
C CYS A 16 7.89 18.15 -4.81
N GLU A 17 8.93 18.49 -4.05
CA GLU A 17 8.88 19.48 -2.96
C GLU A 17 8.28 20.84 -3.35
N PRO A 18 8.58 21.44 -4.52
CA PRO A 18 8.01 22.73 -4.90
C PRO A 18 6.47 22.75 -4.94
N GLU A 19 5.84 21.57 -5.02
CA GLU A 19 4.40 21.39 -5.14
C GLU A 19 3.74 20.95 -3.82
N LEU A 20 4.53 20.79 -2.75
CA LEU A 20 4.07 20.28 -1.46
C LEU A 20 4.04 21.39 -0.42
N ALA A 21 2.83 21.78 0.00
CA ALA A 21 2.65 22.84 0.99
C ALA A 21 3.34 22.57 2.36
N LEU A 22 3.58 21.29 2.68
CA LEU A 22 4.27 20.87 3.91
C LEU A 22 5.69 20.31 3.66
N GLY A 23 6.24 20.54 2.46
CA GLY A 23 7.57 20.05 2.08
C GLY A 23 7.64 18.55 1.76
N ALA A 24 8.81 18.12 1.30
CA ALA A 24 9.05 16.70 1.01
C ALA A 24 9.34 15.92 2.29
N ARG A 25 8.57 14.84 2.48
CA ARG A 25 8.85 13.83 3.51
C ARG A 25 8.44 12.45 2.97
N PRO A 26 9.35 11.75 2.30
CA PRO A 26 9.09 10.41 1.79
C PRO A 26 8.83 9.42 2.94
N VAL A 27 7.67 8.76 2.94
CA VAL A 27 7.26 7.78 3.95
C VAL A 27 6.95 6.44 3.26
N LEU A 28 7.75 5.43 3.58
CA LEU A 28 7.64 4.05 3.08
C LEU A 28 8.25 3.07 4.08
N GLN A 29 7.98 1.78 3.92
CA GLN A 29 8.61 0.67 4.64
C GLN A 29 9.18 -0.32 3.64
N PHE A 30 10.43 -0.71 3.78
CA PHE A 30 11.10 -1.51 2.77
C PHE A 30 12.23 -2.38 3.34
N ASN A 31 12.25 -3.64 2.92
CA ASN A 31 13.37 -4.56 3.06
C ASN A 31 13.34 -5.57 1.90
N PRO A 32 14.47 -5.95 1.30
CA PRO A 32 14.50 -6.97 0.24
C PRO A 32 13.94 -8.34 0.65
N SER A 33 13.95 -8.66 1.95
CA SER A 33 13.40 -9.92 2.48
C SER A 33 11.88 -9.90 2.60
N ALA A 34 11.22 -8.76 2.43
CA ALA A 34 9.76 -8.65 2.52
C ALA A 34 9.07 -9.65 1.59
N ARG A 35 8.00 -10.27 2.10
CA ARG A 35 7.20 -11.25 1.37
C ARG A 35 5.83 -10.72 0.99
N ILE A 36 5.38 -9.65 1.63
CA ILE A 36 4.10 -9.00 1.35
C ILE A 36 4.38 -7.56 0.92
N LEU A 37 3.77 -7.11 -0.18
CA LEU A 37 3.82 -5.73 -0.64
C LEU A 37 2.45 -5.08 -0.44
N ILE A 38 2.39 -3.98 0.31
CA ILE A 38 1.22 -3.10 0.38
C ILE A 38 1.48 -1.88 -0.51
N ALA A 39 0.78 -1.83 -1.63
CA ALA A 39 0.84 -0.73 -2.59
C ALA A 39 -0.32 0.25 -2.38
N GLY A 40 -0.02 1.40 -1.77
CA GLY A 40 -0.99 2.47 -1.48
C GLY A 40 -0.98 3.64 -2.46
N GLN A 41 -1.76 4.68 -2.17
CA GLN A 41 -1.78 5.91 -2.96
C GLN A 41 -0.67 6.89 -2.56
N ALA A 42 -0.80 7.51 -1.39
CA ALA A 42 0.12 8.47 -0.82
C ALA A 42 -0.13 8.54 0.70
N PRO A 43 0.85 8.97 1.52
CA PRO A 43 0.61 9.20 2.94
C PRO A 43 -0.42 10.32 3.14
N GLY A 44 -1.27 10.19 4.16
CA GLY A 44 -2.13 11.27 4.64
C GLY A 44 -1.40 12.19 5.63
N LEU A 45 -2.10 13.22 6.13
CA LEU A 45 -1.49 14.22 7.02
C LEU A 45 -0.88 13.62 8.29
N LYS A 46 -1.57 12.67 8.96
CA LYS A 46 -1.06 12.02 10.17
C LYS A 46 0.22 11.23 9.91
N VAL A 47 0.25 10.48 8.80
CA VAL A 47 1.42 9.71 8.36
C VAL A 47 2.58 10.65 7.99
N HIS A 48 2.31 11.80 7.37
CA HIS A 48 3.33 12.81 7.13
C HIS A 48 3.89 13.39 8.44
N GLN A 49 3.06 13.58 9.47
CA GLN A 49 3.53 14.08 10.76
C GLN A 49 4.35 13.04 11.54
N SER A 50 3.88 11.78 11.60
CA SER A 50 4.57 10.71 12.33
C SER A 50 5.77 10.15 11.58
N GLY A 51 5.74 10.14 10.24
CA GLY A 51 6.73 9.44 9.41
C GLY A 51 6.55 7.92 9.39
N ILE A 52 5.49 7.39 9.99
CA ILE A 52 5.22 5.96 10.10
C ILE A 52 4.10 5.59 9.11
N PRO A 53 4.34 4.73 8.11
CA PRO A 53 3.30 4.35 7.14
C PRO A 53 2.07 3.78 7.84
N PHE A 54 0.85 4.18 7.45
CA PHE A 54 -0.38 3.66 8.05
C PHE A 54 -0.48 3.83 9.58
N ASP A 55 0.18 4.84 10.14
CA ASP A 55 -0.02 5.25 11.53
C ASP A 55 -1.27 6.14 11.70
N ASP A 56 -2.41 5.57 11.31
CA ASP A 56 -3.73 6.20 11.39
C ASP A 56 -4.86 5.16 11.51
N ALA A 57 -6.10 5.64 11.52
CA ALA A 57 -7.28 4.78 11.61
C ALA A 57 -7.43 3.83 10.41
N SER A 58 -6.96 4.23 9.23
CA SER A 58 -6.98 3.38 8.04
C SER A 58 -5.99 2.22 8.20
N GLY A 59 -4.82 2.48 8.79
CA GLY A 59 -3.84 1.45 9.11
C GLY A 59 -4.29 0.46 10.18
N LYS A 60 -5.03 0.93 11.21
CA LYS A 60 -5.64 0.04 12.19
C LYS A 60 -6.59 -0.96 11.51
N ARG A 61 -7.50 -0.47 10.67
CA ARG A 61 -8.43 -1.32 9.92
C ARG A 61 -7.70 -2.25 8.96
N LEU A 62 -6.66 -1.75 8.28
CA LEU A 62 -5.87 -2.59 7.38
C LEU A 62 -5.27 -3.76 8.15
N ARG A 63 -4.62 -3.52 9.30
CA ARG A 63 -4.07 -4.60 10.15
C ARG A 63 -5.12 -5.62 10.58
N GLU A 64 -6.32 -5.16 10.92
CA GLU A 64 -7.46 -6.04 11.23
C GLU A 64 -7.81 -6.94 10.05
N TRP A 65 -7.92 -6.39 8.82
CA TRP A 65 -8.18 -7.19 7.61
C TRP A 65 -7.05 -8.16 7.28
N LEU A 66 -5.80 -7.78 7.54
CA LEU A 66 -4.64 -8.63 7.28
C LEU A 66 -4.44 -9.72 8.34
N GLY A 67 -5.14 -9.63 9.49
CA GLY A 67 -4.89 -10.50 10.64
C GLY A 67 -3.48 -10.32 11.23
N LEU A 68 -2.91 -9.12 11.13
CA LEU A 68 -1.55 -8.83 11.58
C LEU A 68 -1.51 -8.01 12.87
N LYS A 69 -0.61 -8.38 13.77
CA LYS A 69 -0.24 -7.54 14.91
C LYS A 69 0.62 -6.36 14.45
N PRO A 70 0.69 -5.25 15.22
CA PRO A 70 1.57 -4.13 14.89
C PRO A 70 3.03 -4.52 14.69
N CYS A 71 3.57 -5.47 15.48
CA CYS A 71 4.95 -5.93 15.34
C CYS A 71 5.22 -6.57 13.96
N ASP A 72 4.31 -7.40 13.46
CA ASP A 72 4.46 -8.03 12.14
C ASP A 72 4.20 -7.04 10.99
N PHE A 73 3.23 -6.14 11.16
CA PHE A 73 2.90 -5.14 10.15
C PHE A 73 4.03 -4.12 9.95
N TYR A 74 4.71 -3.73 11.03
CA TYR A 74 5.83 -2.79 11.01
C TYR A 74 7.20 -3.46 10.91
N ASP A 75 7.25 -4.78 10.77
CA ASP A 75 8.47 -5.50 10.44
C ASP A 75 8.71 -5.41 8.93
N ALA A 76 9.68 -4.59 8.55
CA ALA A 76 10.04 -4.39 7.14
C ALA A 76 10.49 -5.69 6.45
N THR A 77 11.02 -6.68 7.20
CA THR A 77 11.42 -7.99 6.65
C THR A 77 10.24 -8.87 6.27
N LYS A 78 9.04 -8.56 6.79
CA LYS A 78 7.79 -9.27 6.47
C LYS A 78 6.96 -8.49 5.44
N VAL A 79 6.76 -7.20 5.70
CA VAL A 79 5.87 -6.33 4.94
C VAL A 79 6.63 -5.14 4.37
N ALA A 80 6.59 -4.96 3.05
CA ALA A 80 6.97 -3.72 2.39
C ALA A 80 5.72 -2.84 2.19
N ILE A 81 5.81 -1.55 2.47
CA ILE A 81 4.75 -0.56 2.27
C ILE A 81 5.27 0.51 1.31
N LEU A 82 4.77 0.48 0.07
CA LEU A 82 5.26 1.31 -1.02
C LEU A 82 4.11 2.03 -1.73
N PRO A 83 3.77 3.28 -1.33
CA PRO A 83 2.72 4.03 -1.99
C PRO A 83 3.13 4.54 -3.39
N MET A 84 2.17 4.93 -4.22
CA MET A 84 2.45 5.53 -5.54
C MET A 84 3.18 6.88 -5.44
N GLY A 85 2.85 7.69 -4.43
CA GLY A 85 3.56 8.90 -4.04
C GLY A 85 4.06 8.78 -2.61
N PHE A 86 5.33 9.09 -2.36
CA PHE A 86 5.92 8.91 -1.02
C PHE A 86 5.68 10.08 -0.08
N CYS A 87 5.29 11.25 -0.60
CA CYS A 87 5.05 12.45 0.20
C CYS A 87 3.55 12.79 0.26
N TYR A 88 3.14 13.51 1.31
CA TYR A 88 1.76 13.96 1.47
C TYR A 88 1.43 15.05 0.46
N PRO A 89 0.48 14.84 -0.46
CA PRO A 89 0.24 15.75 -1.57
C PRO A 89 -0.61 16.97 -1.18
N GLY A 90 -1.04 17.09 0.08
CA GLY A 90 -1.94 18.14 0.54
C GLY A 90 -3.41 17.73 0.56
N LYS A 91 -4.26 18.63 1.05
CA LYS A 91 -5.71 18.43 1.23
C LYS A 91 -6.50 19.03 0.06
N GLY A 92 -7.32 18.21 -0.59
CA GLY A 92 -8.33 18.60 -1.56
C GLY A 92 -9.75 18.64 -0.98
N LYS A 93 -10.75 18.80 -1.85
CA LYS A 93 -12.17 19.00 -1.46
C LYS A 93 -12.78 17.80 -0.73
N SER A 94 -12.52 16.60 -1.22
CA SER A 94 -13.11 15.35 -0.73
C SER A 94 -12.12 14.46 0.01
N GLY A 95 -10.88 14.93 0.22
CA GLY A 95 -9.79 14.12 0.74
C GLY A 95 -8.42 14.65 0.46
N ASP A 96 -7.41 13.84 0.72
CA ASP A 96 -6.06 14.15 0.31
C ASP A 96 -5.98 14.16 -1.23
N LEU A 97 -5.09 15.00 -1.76
CA LEU A 97 -4.86 15.12 -3.19
C LEU A 97 -4.30 13.80 -3.77
N ALA A 98 -4.30 13.72 -5.10
CA ALA A 98 -3.68 12.60 -5.81
C ALA A 98 -2.17 12.52 -5.52
N PRO A 99 -1.56 11.33 -5.58
CA PRO A 99 -0.10 11.22 -5.58
C PRO A 99 0.49 12.03 -6.73
N ARG A 100 1.62 12.68 -6.46
CA ARG A 100 2.40 13.44 -7.45
C ARG A 100 2.91 12.51 -8.55
N LYS A 101 2.77 12.92 -9.81
CA LYS A 101 3.03 12.08 -11.00
C LYS A 101 4.51 11.75 -11.19
N GLU A 102 5.37 12.62 -10.69
CA GLU A 102 6.83 12.56 -10.78
C GLU A 102 7.41 11.44 -9.91
N CYS A 103 6.73 11.06 -8.80
CA CYS A 103 7.25 10.12 -7.82
C CYS A 103 7.36 8.69 -8.36
N ALA A 104 6.35 8.23 -9.10
CA ALA A 104 6.31 6.85 -9.58
C ALA A 104 7.41 6.53 -10.61
N PRO A 105 7.61 7.35 -11.67
CA PRO A 105 8.71 7.17 -12.62
C PRO A 105 10.09 7.24 -11.95
N ALA A 106 10.25 8.08 -10.93
CA ALA A 106 11.52 8.23 -10.24
C ALA A 106 11.91 6.99 -9.43
N TRP A 107 10.94 6.34 -8.75
CA TRP A 107 11.27 5.37 -7.70
C TRP A 107 10.65 3.99 -7.83
N ARG A 108 9.46 3.84 -8.44
CA ARG A 108 8.68 2.60 -8.31
C ARG A 108 9.39 1.39 -8.88
N SER A 109 9.94 1.48 -10.10
CA SER A 109 10.66 0.38 -10.74
C SER A 109 11.87 -0.07 -9.92
N GLN A 110 12.64 0.88 -9.38
CA GLN A 110 13.84 0.61 -8.57
C GLN A 110 13.49 -0.16 -7.29
N PHE A 111 12.46 0.30 -6.56
CA PHE A 111 12.02 -0.38 -5.33
C PHE A 111 11.41 -1.76 -5.62
N LEU A 112 10.60 -1.90 -6.67
CA LEU A 112 10.00 -3.19 -7.03
C LEU A 112 11.05 -4.21 -7.46
N ALA A 113 12.05 -3.79 -8.26
CA ALA A 113 13.17 -4.66 -8.64
C ALA A 113 13.99 -5.14 -7.44
N ALA A 114 13.97 -4.38 -6.34
CA ALA A 114 14.67 -4.72 -5.10
C ALA A 114 13.80 -5.49 -4.08
N LEU A 115 12.62 -6.00 -4.48
CA LEU A 115 11.74 -6.86 -3.67
C LEU A 115 11.55 -8.24 -4.34
N PRO A 116 12.60 -9.07 -4.41
CA PRO A 116 12.55 -10.34 -5.15
C PRO A 116 11.66 -11.41 -4.48
N ASN A 117 11.31 -11.24 -3.21
CA ASN A 117 10.68 -12.29 -2.39
C ASN A 117 9.16 -12.13 -2.21
N ILE A 118 8.54 -11.15 -2.88
CA ILE A 118 7.11 -10.88 -2.72
C ILE A 118 6.29 -12.08 -3.21
N LYS A 119 5.43 -12.58 -2.33
CA LYS A 119 4.45 -13.64 -2.58
C LYS A 119 3.03 -13.10 -2.74
N LEU A 120 2.75 -11.91 -2.20
CA LEU A 120 1.44 -11.26 -2.29
C LEU A 120 1.59 -9.74 -2.39
N THR A 121 0.95 -9.14 -3.39
CA THR A 121 0.82 -7.69 -3.55
C THR A 121 -0.60 -7.23 -3.30
N ILE A 122 -0.79 -6.45 -2.24
CA ILE A 122 -2.06 -5.87 -1.84
C ILE A 122 -2.15 -4.46 -2.43
N VAL A 123 -3.18 -4.22 -3.22
CA VAL A 123 -3.28 -2.99 -4.02
C VAL A 123 -4.45 -2.12 -3.54
N LEU A 124 -4.11 -0.98 -2.96
CA LEU A 124 -5.04 -0.09 -2.26
C LEU A 124 -5.26 1.22 -3.03
N GLY A 125 -6.47 1.37 -3.55
CA GLY A 125 -6.92 2.60 -4.19
C GLY A 125 -6.51 2.74 -5.66
N LYS A 126 -7.22 3.63 -6.36
CA LYS A 126 -7.24 3.67 -7.83
C LYS A 126 -5.89 3.84 -8.51
N TYR A 127 -4.96 4.60 -7.92
CA TYR A 127 -3.65 4.84 -8.53
C TYR A 127 -2.74 3.62 -8.43
N ALA A 128 -2.78 2.91 -7.30
CA ALA A 128 -2.05 1.67 -7.14
C ALA A 128 -2.67 0.58 -8.02
N GLN A 129 -4.00 0.50 -8.08
CA GLN A 129 -4.75 -0.42 -8.94
C GLN A 129 -4.41 -0.19 -10.41
N ALA A 130 -4.45 1.05 -10.89
CA ALA A 130 -4.11 1.39 -12.27
C ALA A 130 -2.65 1.09 -12.65
N TYR A 131 -1.73 1.06 -11.67
CA TYR A 131 -0.33 0.71 -11.90
C TYR A 131 -0.13 -0.80 -11.97
N HIS A 132 -0.66 -1.53 -11.00
CA HIS A 132 -0.41 -2.97 -10.86
C HIS A 132 -1.36 -3.83 -11.71
N LEU A 133 -2.54 -3.31 -12.04
CA LEU A 133 -3.57 -3.96 -12.85
C LEU A 133 -3.98 -3.02 -14.01
N PRO A 134 -3.10 -2.72 -14.97
CA PRO A 134 -3.36 -1.69 -15.98
C PRO A 134 -4.55 -2.00 -16.89
N HIS A 135 -4.92 -3.27 -17.05
CA HIS A 135 -6.07 -3.71 -17.84
C HIS A 135 -7.42 -3.42 -17.17
N THR A 136 -7.44 -3.12 -15.87
CA THR A 136 -8.67 -2.92 -15.09
C THR A 136 -9.03 -1.46 -14.89
N LYS A 137 -8.30 -0.52 -15.53
CA LYS A 137 -8.50 0.93 -15.37
C LYS A 137 -9.92 1.43 -15.64
N HIS A 138 -10.69 0.69 -16.44
CA HIS A 138 -12.07 1.01 -16.80
C HIS A 138 -13.11 0.41 -15.83
N LEU A 139 -12.69 -0.53 -14.98
CA LEU A 139 -13.59 -1.22 -14.06
C LEU A 139 -13.93 -0.34 -12.84
N PRO A 140 -15.21 -0.29 -12.42
CA PRO A 140 -15.58 0.28 -11.13
C PRO A 140 -14.91 -0.48 -9.98
N LEU A 141 -14.58 0.23 -8.88
CA LEU A 141 -13.92 -0.35 -7.71
C LEU A 141 -14.62 -1.63 -7.21
N THR A 142 -15.95 -1.60 -7.12
CA THR A 142 -16.73 -2.76 -6.64
C THR A 142 -16.52 -3.98 -7.53
N GLU A 143 -16.55 -3.82 -8.84
CA GLU A 143 -16.39 -4.93 -9.79
C GLU A 143 -14.95 -5.44 -9.80
N LEU A 144 -13.96 -4.55 -9.68
CA LEU A 144 -12.56 -4.94 -9.51
C LEU A 144 -12.33 -5.76 -8.23
N VAL A 145 -12.92 -5.34 -7.11
CA VAL A 145 -12.76 -6.08 -5.84
C VAL A 145 -13.57 -7.38 -5.86
N LYS A 146 -14.72 -7.43 -6.54
CA LYS A 146 -15.47 -8.70 -6.72
C LYS A 146 -14.70 -9.72 -7.55
N SER A 147 -13.98 -9.27 -8.57
CA SER A 147 -13.12 -10.09 -9.45
C SER A 147 -11.77 -10.45 -8.82
N TRP A 148 -11.58 -10.27 -7.52
CA TRP A 148 -10.28 -10.49 -6.85
C TRP A 148 -9.66 -11.87 -7.13
N ARG A 149 -10.46 -12.91 -7.35
CA ARG A 149 -9.99 -14.28 -7.65
C ARG A 149 -9.26 -14.38 -8.98
N GLU A 150 -9.49 -13.47 -9.92
CA GLU A 150 -8.77 -13.43 -11.21
C GLU A 150 -7.29 -13.07 -11.05
N TYR A 151 -6.94 -12.39 -9.96
CA TYR A 151 -5.58 -11.90 -9.69
C TYR A 151 -4.88 -12.67 -8.56
N TRP A 152 -5.62 -13.58 -7.93
CA TRP A 152 -5.18 -14.36 -6.78
C TRP A 152 -4.29 -15.54 -7.19
N PRO A 153 -3.26 -15.92 -6.42
CA PRO A 153 -2.85 -15.39 -5.11
C PRO A 153 -1.84 -14.24 -5.15
N ASP A 154 -1.32 -13.88 -6.32
CA ASP A 154 -0.17 -12.96 -6.41
C ASP A 154 -0.55 -11.49 -6.14
N VAL A 155 -1.76 -11.08 -6.51
CA VAL A 155 -2.24 -9.71 -6.38
C VAL A 155 -3.66 -9.68 -5.81
N LEU A 156 -3.90 -8.80 -4.83
CA LEU A 156 -5.23 -8.60 -4.24
C LEU A 156 -5.64 -7.12 -4.30
N PRO A 157 -6.57 -6.73 -5.19
CA PRO A 157 -7.15 -5.40 -5.16
C PRO A 157 -8.13 -5.27 -3.98
N LEU A 158 -7.95 -4.25 -3.14
CA LEU A 158 -8.87 -3.95 -2.04
C LEU A 158 -9.38 -2.49 -2.13
N PRO A 159 -10.56 -2.21 -1.55
CA PRO A 159 -10.94 -0.83 -1.28
C PRO A 159 -9.95 -0.19 -0.30
N HIS A 160 -9.85 1.14 -0.32
CA HIS A 160 -9.04 1.83 0.69
C HIS A 160 -9.66 1.63 2.10
N PRO A 161 -8.89 1.32 3.15
CA PRO A 161 -9.41 1.09 4.51
C PRO A 161 -9.85 2.38 5.24
N SER A 162 -10.12 3.47 4.51
CA SER A 162 -10.50 4.76 5.09
C SER A 162 -11.93 4.71 5.65
N PRO A 163 -12.24 5.48 6.72
CA PRO A 163 -13.62 5.67 7.18
C PRO A 163 -14.60 6.12 6.08
N ARG A 164 -14.10 6.78 5.02
CA ARG A 164 -14.92 7.17 3.87
C ARG A 164 -15.54 5.99 3.12
N ASN A 165 -14.95 4.80 3.22
CA ASN A 165 -15.46 3.59 2.58
C ASN A 165 -16.43 2.80 3.48
N ASN A 166 -16.83 3.31 4.65
CA ASN A 166 -17.79 2.61 5.53
C ASN A 166 -19.12 2.32 4.81
N ILE A 167 -19.67 3.27 4.06
CA ILE A 167 -20.90 3.05 3.28
C ILE A 167 -20.70 1.97 2.23
N TRP A 168 -19.53 1.93 1.59
CA TRP A 168 -19.21 0.89 0.62
C TRP A 168 -19.16 -0.49 1.29
N LEU A 169 -18.51 -0.60 2.46
CA LEU A 169 -18.42 -1.85 3.23
C LEU A 169 -19.81 -2.35 3.64
N THR A 170 -20.66 -1.47 4.18
CA THR A 170 -22.04 -1.83 4.54
C THR A 170 -22.86 -2.32 3.35
N LYS A 171 -22.66 -1.75 2.16
CA LYS A 171 -23.34 -2.20 0.93
C LYS A 171 -22.73 -3.45 0.30
N ASN A 172 -21.52 -3.84 0.71
CA ASN A 172 -20.76 -4.96 0.14
C ASN A 172 -20.28 -5.91 1.26
N PRO A 173 -21.19 -6.51 2.04
CA PRO A 173 -20.82 -7.34 3.18
C PRO A 173 -20.03 -8.61 2.80
N TRP A 174 -20.13 -9.04 1.53
CA TRP A 174 -19.32 -10.11 0.96
C TRP A 174 -17.81 -9.82 1.05
N PHE A 175 -17.39 -8.56 1.12
CA PHE A 175 -15.97 -8.22 1.25
C PHE A 175 -15.39 -8.76 2.56
N GLU A 176 -16.03 -8.44 3.68
CA GLU A 176 -15.57 -8.87 5.00
C GLU A 176 -15.87 -10.35 5.26
N ARG A 177 -16.92 -10.90 4.63
CA ARG A 177 -17.28 -12.32 4.75
C ARG A 177 -16.38 -13.25 3.91
N ASP A 178 -16.04 -12.85 2.68
CA ASP A 178 -15.47 -13.76 1.68
C ASP A 178 -14.00 -13.43 1.34
N VAL A 179 -13.61 -12.15 1.36
CA VAL A 179 -12.26 -11.71 0.95
C VAL A 179 -11.31 -11.64 2.15
N VAL A 180 -11.75 -10.94 3.21
CA VAL A 180 -10.91 -10.71 4.40
C VAL A 180 -10.40 -12.00 5.05
N PRO A 181 -11.21 -13.06 5.25
CA PRO A 181 -10.71 -14.30 5.85
C PRO A 181 -9.64 -14.99 4.99
N GLN A 182 -9.81 -14.98 3.67
CA GLN A 182 -8.85 -15.59 2.75
C GLN A 182 -7.53 -14.83 2.69
N LEU A 183 -7.60 -13.50 2.74
CA LEU A 183 -6.44 -12.64 2.87
C LEU A 183 -5.67 -12.95 4.16
N ALA A 184 -6.34 -12.96 5.31
CA ALA A 184 -5.71 -13.21 6.59
C ALA A 184 -5.05 -14.61 6.64
N GLN A 185 -5.75 -15.66 6.15
CA GLN A 185 -5.21 -17.02 6.10
C GLN A 185 -3.94 -17.11 5.23
N THR A 186 -3.94 -16.45 4.08
CA THR A 186 -2.80 -16.46 3.14
C THR A 186 -1.61 -15.73 3.70
N ILE A 187 -1.83 -14.59 4.36
CA ILE A 187 -0.77 -13.85 5.05
C ILE A 187 -0.14 -14.71 6.15
N GLN A 188 -0.95 -15.41 6.95
CA GLN A 188 -0.42 -16.32 7.96
C GLN A 188 0.44 -17.41 7.33
N ALA A 189 -0.02 -18.03 6.24
CA ALA A 189 0.78 -19.05 5.53
C ALA A 189 2.12 -18.49 4.99
N ILE A 190 2.11 -17.29 4.39
CA ILE A 190 3.32 -16.64 3.85
C ILE A 190 4.35 -16.34 4.95
N LEU A 191 3.88 -15.92 6.13
CA LEU A 191 4.72 -15.52 7.26
C LEU A 191 5.12 -16.68 8.17
N GLN A 192 4.42 -17.82 8.12
CA GLN A 192 4.78 -19.03 8.87
C GLN A 192 5.78 -19.93 8.15
N CYS A 193 5.94 -19.78 6.84
CA CYS A 193 7.00 -20.48 6.10
C CYS A 193 8.36 -19.85 6.47
N GLU A 194 8.88 -20.07 7.67
CA GLU A 194 10.33 -20.05 7.89
C GLU A 194 10.88 -21.19 7.03
N ASP A 195 11.75 -20.86 6.06
CA ASP A 195 12.33 -21.86 5.16
C ASP A 195 13.19 -22.83 5.99
N ASP A 196 12.99 -24.14 5.75
CA ASP A 196 13.90 -25.24 6.14
C ASP A 196 15.35 -24.99 5.69
#